data_AF-A0A0G0HQR5-F1
#
_entry.id   AF-A0A0G0HQR5-F1
#
_cell.length_a   1.000
_cell.length_b   1.000
_cell.length_c   1.000
_cell.angle_alpha   90.00
_cell.angle_beta   90.00
_cell.angle_gamma   90.00
#
_symmetry.space_group_name_H-M   'P 1'
#
loop_
_entity.id
_entity.type
_entity.pdbx_description
1 polymer ?
#
loop_
_entity_poly.entity_id
_entity_poly.type
_entity_poly.pdbx_seq_one_letter_code
_entity_poly.pdbx_strand_id
1 'polypeptide(L)'
;MKTKPKKLRKIAVIAGSKTDIPAIREGINLLRIAKRQKKIVWEIFDVCSAHRNPKELKKFLREYKKKKIDVLIAAAGKLAALLGDADAIGRNELKNSVTHIVAVPLKGKIEEASMAAYLSAKQVPNSQFIFQEEFFQDPTTAFQYAILGELPEIVLEEQKPAERFSPEEVYEISRIKYPGVASYDDVIRNLESYGFFHVYTGKTRETFINPEFPNLLYILATDRISIYDIVLNARVRHKGAVLTAMTIFWLTKVFANIPNHLMAYGRNILGFLPEEIQKGVAFGENSTQDLFDYLMMNMIVVEKTQVQKIEAIVRGNLTGSGFKDYRKTGKVCGIELPRGLVDGSELPEIIFTPSTKADYGLHDENISLGDAVRIIGEENATTIKNMSLHLFSRARELAKKAGIIIADTKFEFGIDAEGNIILIDEVLTPDSSRFWPEEGVQKAMEEGETPPSLDKQPVRDAGEAAGVKKDPSWIPPDELLNQTSLNYQKIIQLMAGKSLEELWTEEMGI
;
A
#
# COMPACT_ATOMS: atom_id res chain seq x y z
N MET A 1 -15.85 -0.72 -54.90
CA MET A 1 -16.50 -1.15 -53.64
C MET A 1 -17.66 -0.22 -53.33
N LYS A 2 -18.91 -0.72 -53.25
CA LYS A 2 -20.07 0.09 -52.84
C LYS A 2 -19.93 0.43 -51.36
N THR A 3 -19.64 1.69 -51.02
CA THR A 3 -19.63 2.16 -49.63
C THR A 3 -21.01 1.95 -49.04
N LYS A 4 -21.13 1.09 -48.01
CA LYS A 4 -22.38 0.93 -47.25
C LYS A 4 -22.88 2.31 -46.81
N PRO A 5 -24.16 2.65 -46.98
CA PRO A 5 -24.69 3.91 -46.47
C PRO A 5 -24.43 3.97 -44.96
N LYS A 6 -23.74 5.01 -44.49
CA LYS A 6 -23.47 5.22 -43.05
C LYS A 6 -24.82 5.36 -42.34
N LYS A 7 -25.07 4.49 -41.35
CA LYS A 7 -26.33 4.43 -40.58
C LYS A 7 -26.56 5.77 -39.88
N LEU A 8 -27.75 6.38 -40.07
CA LEU A 8 -28.18 7.56 -39.31
C LEU A 8 -28.19 7.20 -37.82
N ARG A 9 -27.33 7.85 -37.02
CA ARG A 9 -27.33 7.67 -35.55
C ARG A 9 -28.28 8.67 -34.91
N LYS A 10 -29.23 8.17 -34.15
CA LYS A 10 -30.15 8.96 -33.33
C LYS A 10 -29.53 9.20 -31.97
N ILE A 11 -29.28 10.45 -31.61
CA ILE A 11 -28.53 10.83 -30.41
C ILE A 11 -29.44 11.59 -29.44
N ALA A 12 -29.46 11.18 -28.19
CA ALA A 12 -30.05 11.95 -27.09
C ALA A 12 -28.93 12.48 -26.19
N VAL A 13 -29.11 13.66 -25.61
CA VAL A 13 -28.09 14.30 -24.78
C VAL A 13 -28.68 14.64 -23.43
N ILE A 14 -27.99 14.29 -22.36
CA ILE A 14 -28.33 14.68 -20.99
C ILE A 14 -27.18 15.49 -20.39
N ALA A 15 -27.53 16.62 -19.82
CA ALA A 15 -26.65 17.51 -19.10
C ALA A 15 -26.74 17.22 -17.59
N GLY A 16 -25.60 17.20 -16.92
CA GLY A 16 -25.52 17.01 -15.48
C GLY A 16 -25.99 18.21 -14.68
N SER A 17 -25.99 19.41 -15.27
CA SER A 17 -26.53 20.63 -14.65
C SER A 17 -27.14 21.57 -15.68
N LYS A 18 -27.94 22.56 -15.24
CA LYS A 18 -28.47 23.61 -16.13
C LYS A 18 -27.36 24.53 -16.65
N THR A 19 -26.29 24.72 -15.87
CA THR A 19 -25.14 25.58 -16.22
C THR A 19 -24.32 24.99 -17.36
N ASP A 20 -24.42 23.68 -17.60
CA ASP A 20 -23.74 22.96 -18.67
C ASP A 20 -24.44 23.09 -20.04
N ILE A 21 -25.74 23.43 -20.05
CA ILE A 21 -26.57 23.45 -21.26
C ILE A 21 -26.05 24.41 -22.35
N PRO A 22 -25.61 25.65 -22.05
CA PRO A 22 -25.13 26.59 -23.08
C PRO A 22 -23.95 26.03 -23.90
N ALA A 23 -22.93 25.48 -23.23
CA ALA A 23 -21.75 24.91 -23.88
C ALA A 23 -22.10 23.67 -24.74
N ILE A 24 -22.99 22.80 -24.23
CA ILE A 24 -23.50 21.65 -24.99
C ILE A 24 -24.23 22.13 -26.26
N ARG A 25 -25.09 23.16 -26.16
CA ARG A 25 -25.83 23.71 -27.31
C ARG A 25 -24.91 24.37 -28.32
N GLU A 26 -23.86 25.06 -27.87
CA GLU A 26 -22.84 25.66 -28.72
C GLU A 26 -22.08 24.59 -29.52
N GLY A 27 -21.62 23.53 -28.87
CA GLY A 27 -21.00 22.37 -29.53
C GLY A 27 -21.91 21.73 -30.58
N ILE A 28 -23.19 21.56 -30.27
CA ILE A 28 -24.20 21.06 -31.23
C ILE A 28 -24.33 21.99 -32.44
N ASN A 29 -24.37 23.30 -32.24
CA ASN A 29 -24.54 24.27 -33.32
C ASN A 29 -23.32 24.29 -34.25
N LEU A 30 -22.10 24.23 -33.71
CA LEU A 30 -20.86 24.12 -34.51
C LEU A 30 -20.85 22.83 -35.33
N LEU A 31 -21.31 21.72 -34.77
CA LEU A 31 -21.45 20.46 -35.48
C LEU A 31 -22.51 20.50 -36.58
N ARG A 32 -23.64 21.21 -36.38
CA ARG A 32 -24.64 21.40 -37.44
C ARG A 32 -24.06 22.15 -38.64
N ILE A 33 -23.14 23.09 -38.40
CA ILE A 33 -22.39 23.79 -39.45
C ILE A 33 -21.43 22.81 -40.15
N ALA A 34 -20.66 22.02 -39.39
CA ALA A 34 -19.74 21.01 -39.91
C ALA A 34 -20.42 19.81 -40.61
N LYS A 35 -21.68 19.49 -40.26
CA LYS A 35 -22.52 18.44 -40.87
C LYS A 35 -22.67 18.61 -42.38
N ARG A 36 -22.65 19.85 -42.89
CA ARG A 36 -22.67 20.12 -44.34
C ARG A 36 -21.39 19.69 -45.06
N GLN A 37 -20.26 19.55 -44.35
CA GLN A 37 -18.93 19.32 -44.94
C GLN A 37 -18.43 17.86 -44.79
N LYS A 38 -18.74 17.16 -43.68
CA LYS A 38 -18.10 15.86 -43.34
C LYS A 38 -18.85 14.56 -43.71
N LYS A 39 -19.96 14.59 -44.45
CA LYS A 39 -20.73 13.38 -44.90
C LYS A 39 -21.12 12.37 -43.79
N ILE A 40 -21.25 12.79 -42.52
CA ILE A 40 -21.73 11.95 -41.40
C ILE A 40 -23.18 12.33 -41.07
N VAL A 41 -24.06 11.33 -40.92
CA VAL A 41 -25.50 11.56 -40.69
C VAL A 41 -25.88 11.21 -39.25
N TRP A 42 -26.28 12.22 -38.49
CA TRP A 42 -26.78 12.09 -37.11
C TRP A 42 -27.94 13.06 -36.88
N GLU A 43 -28.82 12.72 -35.94
CA GLU A 43 -29.99 13.51 -35.54
C GLU A 43 -30.03 13.59 -34.00
N ILE A 44 -30.06 14.81 -33.46
CA ILE A 44 -30.16 15.04 -32.02
C ILE A 44 -31.62 15.27 -31.66
N PHE A 45 -32.13 14.48 -30.72
CA PHE A 45 -33.54 14.48 -30.35
C PHE A 45 -33.86 15.43 -29.19
N ASP A 46 -32.96 15.59 -28.22
CA ASP A 46 -33.20 16.49 -27.07
C ASP A 46 -31.93 16.74 -26.21
N VAL A 47 -31.97 17.79 -25.39
CA VAL A 47 -30.96 18.17 -24.37
C VAL A 47 -31.66 18.53 -23.06
N CYS A 48 -31.48 17.74 -22.00
CA CYS A 48 -32.15 17.92 -20.70
C CYS A 48 -31.17 18.04 -19.53
N SER A 49 -31.45 18.87 -18.51
CA SER A 49 -30.64 18.97 -17.28
C SER A 49 -31.15 18.01 -16.20
N ALA A 50 -30.51 16.85 -16.08
CA ALA A 50 -30.93 15.77 -15.18
C ALA A 50 -30.26 15.81 -13.78
N HIS A 51 -29.82 16.98 -13.32
CA HIS A 51 -29.01 17.15 -12.10
C HIS A 51 -29.59 16.46 -10.87
N ARG A 52 -28.95 15.37 -10.43
CA ARG A 52 -29.21 14.58 -9.21
C ARG A 52 -30.68 14.17 -8.99
N ASN A 53 -31.51 14.16 -10.02
CA ASN A 53 -32.91 13.78 -9.92
C ASN A 53 -33.20 12.54 -10.79
N PRO A 54 -33.01 11.33 -10.26
CA PRO A 54 -33.22 10.08 -10.99
C PRO A 54 -34.64 9.95 -11.57
N LYS A 55 -35.65 10.59 -10.97
CA LYS A 55 -37.03 10.56 -11.48
C LYS A 55 -37.17 11.31 -12.81
N GLU A 56 -36.48 12.44 -12.96
CA GLU A 56 -36.49 13.25 -14.17
C GLU A 56 -35.69 12.57 -15.30
N LEU A 57 -34.52 12.02 -14.97
CA LEU A 57 -33.73 11.19 -15.88
C LEU A 57 -34.54 9.98 -16.37
N LYS A 58 -35.22 9.29 -15.45
CA LYS A 58 -36.06 8.14 -15.76
C LYS A 58 -37.26 8.49 -16.63
N LYS A 59 -37.92 9.63 -16.37
CA LYS A 59 -39.01 10.13 -17.23
C LYS A 59 -38.51 10.40 -18.64
N PHE A 60 -37.39 11.10 -18.75
CA PHE A 60 -36.72 11.38 -20.02
C PHE A 60 -36.36 10.08 -20.76
N LEU A 61 -35.67 9.13 -20.14
CA LEU A 61 -35.29 7.90 -20.85
C LEU A 61 -36.50 7.02 -21.26
N ARG A 62 -37.58 6.98 -20.45
CA ARG A 62 -38.82 6.24 -20.76
C ARG A 62 -39.60 6.84 -21.92
N GLU A 63 -39.76 8.16 -21.97
CA GLU A 63 -40.44 8.84 -23.08
C GLU A 63 -39.70 8.60 -24.41
N TYR A 64 -38.37 8.43 -24.35
CA TYR A 64 -37.50 8.39 -25.52
C TYR A 64 -37.16 6.97 -26.00
N LYS A 65 -37.46 5.93 -25.21
CA LYS A 65 -37.47 4.52 -25.66
C LYS A 65 -38.32 4.32 -26.93
N LYS A 66 -39.42 5.07 -27.07
CA LYS A 66 -40.31 5.03 -28.25
C LYS A 66 -39.67 5.60 -29.53
N LYS A 67 -38.61 6.43 -29.41
CA LYS A 67 -37.94 7.11 -30.54
C LYS A 67 -36.76 6.32 -31.13
N LYS A 68 -36.42 5.15 -30.56
CA LYS A 68 -35.30 4.26 -30.98
C LYS A 68 -33.96 5.00 -31.05
N ILE A 69 -33.54 5.60 -29.94
CA ILE A 69 -32.25 6.31 -29.81
C ILE A 69 -31.09 5.29 -29.88
N ASP A 70 -30.07 5.57 -30.68
CA ASP A 70 -28.89 4.71 -30.81
C ASP A 70 -27.84 5.05 -29.73
N VAL A 71 -27.58 6.35 -29.48
CA VAL A 71 -26.50 6.82 -28.58
C VAL A 71 -27.05 7.84 -27.56
N LEU A 72 -26.70 7.66 -26.30
CA LEU A 72 -26.96 8.62 -25.24
C LEU A 72 -25.65 9.30 -24.82
N ILE A 73 -25.57 10.61 -24.93
CA ILE A 73 -24.41 11.38 -24.47
C ILE A 73 -24.74 12.00 -23.11
N ALA A 74 -23.97 11.67 -22.09
CA ALA A 74 -24.07 12.27 -20.77
C ALA A 74 -22.91 13.23 -20.54
N ALA A 75 -23.23 14.52 -20.39
CA ALA A 75 -22.24 15.58 -20.25
C ALA A 75 -22.40 16.29 -18.90
N ALA A 76 -21.39 16.27 -18.03
CA ALA A 76 -21.47 16.83 -16.68
C ALA A 76 -20.09 17.18 -16.11
N GLY A 77 -20.04 18.09 -15.12
CA GLY A 77 -18.80 18.37 -14.36
C GLY A 77 -18.46 17.33 -13.27
N LYS A 78 -19.44 16.55 -12.79
CA LYS A 78 -19.24 15.41 -11.87
C LYS A 78 -19.93 14.17 -12.46
N LEU A 79 -19.26 13.49 -13.37
CA LEU A 79 -19.83 12.48 -14.27
C LEU A 79 -20.26 11.16 -13.60
N ALA A 80 -19.66 10.79 -12.46
CA ALA A 80 -19.77 9.44 -11.86
C ALA A 80 -21.21 8.97 -11.68
N ALA A 81 -22.02 9.79 -11.01
CA ALA A 81 -23.38 9.42 -10.61
C ALA A 81 -24.34 9.40 -11.81
N LEU A 82 -24.23 10.37 -12.72
CA LEU A 82 -25.17 10.51 -13.84
C LEU A 82 -25.03 9.35 -14.85
N LEU A 83 -23.80 8.88 -15.06
CA LEU A 83 -23.52 7.76 -15.96
C LEU A 83 -24.02 6.43 -15.38
N GLY A 84 -23.73 6.19 -14.10
CA GLY A 84 -24.22 5.01 -13.40
C GLY A 84 -25.75 4.95 -13.37
N ASP A 85 -26.42 6.07 -13.07
CA ASP A 85 -27.87 6.15 -13.04
C ASP A 85 -28.48 5.91 -14.44
N ALA A 86 -27.92 6.53 -15.49
CA ALA A 86 -28.41 6.38 -16.86
C ALA A 86 -28.29 4.94 -17.37
N ASP A 87 -27.15 4.29 -17.08
CA ASP A 87 -26.92 2.89 -17.43
C ASP A 87 -27.82 1.93 -16.63
N ALA A 88 -27.90 2.10 -15.31
CA ALA A 88 -28.74 1.26 -14.45
C ALA A 88 -30.22 1.32 -14.88
N ILE A 89 -30.73 2.53 -15.17
CA ILE A 89 -32.10 2.71 -15.68
C ILE A 89 -32.24 2.11 -17.09
N GLY A 90 -31.23 2.31 -17.96
CA GLY A 90 -31.20 1.76 -19.32
C GLY A 90 -31.27 0.23 -19.36
N ARG A 91 -30.48 -0.44 -18.53
CA ARG A 91 -30.42 -1.90 -18.40
C ARG A 91 -31.69 -2.47 -17.79
N ASN A 92 -32.05 -1.98 -16.60
CA ASN A 92 -33.09 -2.62 -15.79
C ASN A 92 -34.52 -2.27 -16.23
N GLU A 93 -34.74 -1.07 -16.74
CA GLU A 93 -36.11 -0.61 -17.05
C GLU A 93 -36.40 -0.50 -18.53
N LEU A 94 -35.38 -0.22 -19.34
CA LEU A 94 -35.55 0.01 -20.77
C LEU A 94 -35.16 -1.19 -21.61
N LYS A 95 -34.65 -2.27 -21.01
CA LYS A 95 -34.22 -3.52 -21.67
C LYS A 95 -33.17 -3.26 -22.75
N ASN A 96 -32.13 -2.47 -22.44
CA ASN A 96 -31.02 -2.14 -23.35
C ASN A 96 -31.42 -1.43 -24.65
N SER A 97 -32.48 -0.60 -24.62
CA SER A 97 -32.88 0.18 -25.79
C SER A 97 -31.88 1.28 -26.17
N VAL A 98 -30.93 1.61 -25.29
CA VAL A 98 -29.80 2.50 -25.54
C VAL A 98 -28.57 1.62 -25.77
N THR A 99 -27.92 1.77 -26.93
CA THR A 99 -26.82 0.86 -27.28
C THR A 99 -25.45 1.34 -26.79
N HIS A 100 -25.24 2.66 -26.66
CA HIS A 100 -23.96 3.23 -26.26
C HIS A 100 -24.18 4.47 -25.39
N ILE A 101 -23.42 4.58 -24.30
CA ILE A 101 -23.40 5.75 -23.43
C ILE A 101 -22.04 6.42 -23.56
N VAL A 102 -22.01 7.70 -23.95
CA VAL A 102 -20.77 8.47 -24.09
C VAL A 102 -20.69 9.53 -23.00
N ALA A 103 -19.61 9.51 -22.24
CA ALA A 103 -19.35 10.47 -21.17
C ALA A 103 -18.49 11.63 -21.66
N VAL A 104 -18.95 12.87 -21.43
CA VAL A 104 -18.22 14.09 -21.80
C VAL A 104 -18.02 14.99 -20.58
N PRO A 105 -16.78 15.19 -20.10
CA PRO A 105 -16.53 16.06 -18.96
C PRO A 105 -16.72 17.53 -19.34
N LEU A 106 -17.36 18.30 -18.45
CA LEU A 106 -17.52 19.75 -18.59
C LEU A 106 -16.78 20.46 -17.46
N LYS A 107 -16.31 21.69 -17.72
CA LYS A 107 -15.42 22.45 -16.82
C LYS A 107 -16.04 22.62 -15.42
N GLY A 108 -15.35 22.11 -14.40
CA GLY A 108 -15.65 22.29 -12.97
C GLY A 108 -14.36 22.57 -12.17
N LYS A 109 -14.45 22.90 -10.88
CA LYS A 109 -13.26 22.92 -9.99
C LYS A 109 -12.83 21.47 -9.72
N ILE A 110 -11.56 21.13 -10.00
CA ILE A 110 -11.06 19.74 -10.07
C ILE A 110 -9.93 19.52 -9.07
N GLU A 111 -9.96 18.37 -8.38
CA GLU A 111 -8.77 17.50 -8.17
C GLU A 111 -9.22 16.06 -7.85
N GLU A 112 -10.06 15.81 -6.82
CA GLU A 112 -10.40 14.43 -6.41
C GLU A 112 -11.67 13.84 -7.06
N ALA A 113 -12.72 14.67 -7.20
CA ALA A 113 -14.03 14.20 -7.68
C ALA A 113 -14.04 13.80 -9.17
N SER A 114 -13.07 14.27 -9.96
CA SER A 114 -12.95 13.98 -11.40
C SER A 114 -12.29 12.64 -11.67
N MET A 115 -11.30 12.23 -10.85
CA MET A 115 -10.67 10.91 -10.94
C MET A 115 -11.65 9.82 -10.48
N ALA A 116 -12.37 10.05 -9.39
CA ALA A 116 -13.45 9.16 -8.96
C ALA A 116 -14.52 9.00 -10.07
N ALA A 117 -14.91 10.10 -10.72
CA ALA A 117 -15.85 10.06 -11.84
C ALA A 117 -15.31 9.32 -13.08
N TYR A 118 -14.01 9.45 -13.37
CA TYR A 118 -13.33 8.71 -14.44
C TYR A 118 -13.30 7.20 -14.15
N LEU A 119 -12.89 6.81 -12.95
CA LEU A 119 -12.81 5.42 -12.53
C LEU A 119 -14.20 4.76 -12.48
N SER A 120 -15.21 5.44 -11.92
CA SER A 120 -16.59 4.94 -11.92
C SER A 120 -17.16 4.79 -13.33
N ALA A 121 -16.86 5.70 -14.25
CA ALA A 121 -17.36 5.62 -15.61
C ALA A 121 -16.75 4.45 -16.40
N LYS A 122 -15.46 4.13 -16.20
CA LYS A 122 -14.82 2.94 -16.82
C LYS A 122 -15.49 1.62 -16.41
N GLN A 123 -16.14 1.58 -15.26
CA GLN A 123 -16.82 0.39 -14.76
C GLN A 123 -18.24 0.22 -15.34
N VAL A 124 -18.75 1.21 -16.10
CA VAL A 124 -20.07 1.12 -16.74
C VAL A 124 -19.99 0.32 -18.04
N PRO A 125 -20.63 -0.86 -18.15
CA PRO A 125 -20.56 -1.70 -19.35
C PRO A 125 -21.07 -0.99 -20.60
N ASN A 126 -20.41 -1.17 -21.75
CA ASN A 126 -20.76 -0.53 -23.04
C ASN A 126 -20.76 1.02 -23.02
N SER A 127 -20.06 1.62 -22.06
CA SER A 127 -19.82 3.06 -22.04
C SER A 127 -18.49 3.41 -22.72
N GLN A 128 -18.44 4.56 -23.39
CA GLN A 128 -17.22 5.16 -23.90
C GLN A 128 -16.96 6.46 -23.15
N PHE A 129 -15.75 6.61 -22.62
CA PHE A 129 -15.37 7.79 -21.86
C PHE A 129 -14.32 8.59 -22.63
N ILE A 130 -14.56 9.90 -22.80
CA ILE A 130 -13.61 10.80 -23.45
C ILE A 130 -12.82 11.52 -22.36
N PHE A 131 -11.57 11.07 -22.13
CA PHE A 131 -10.64 11.68 -21.18
C PHE A 131 -9.38 12.14 -21.92
N GLN A 132 -9.25 13.44 -22.17
CA GLN A 132 -7.97 14.09 -22.43
C GLN A 132 -7.96 15.40 -21.65
N GLU A 133 -6.82 15.76 -21.08
CA GLU A 133 -6.66 16.95 -20.24
C GLU A 133 -7.03 18.24 -21.00
N GLU A 134 -6.72 18.27 -22.30
CA GLU A 134 -7.07 19.34 -23.25
C GLU A 134 -8.60 19.52 -23.43
N PHE A 135 -9.38 18.44 -23.31
CA PHE A 135 -10.85 18.47 -23.42
C PHE A 135 -11.55 19.02 -22.18
N PHE A 136 -10.86 19.11 -21.03
CA PHE A 136 -11.38 19.83 -19.86
C PHE A 136 -11.31 21.35 -20.02
N GLN A 137 -10.43 21.83 -20.92
CA GLN A 137 -10.25 23.24 -21.19
C GLN A 137 -11.26 23.78 -22.20
N ASP A 138 -11.67 22.95 -23.18
CA ASP A 138 -12.71 23.27 -24.17
C ASP A 138 -13.80 22.18 -24.27
N PRO A 139 -14.91 22.35 -23.53
CA PRO A 139 -16.02 21.39 -23.50
C PRO A 139 -16.72 21.22 -24.86
N THR A 140 -16.61 22.23 -25.73
CA THR A 140 -17.18 22.24 -27.07
C THR A 140 -16.52 21.16 -27.94
N THR A 141 -15.19 21.07 -27.90
CA THR A 141 -14.40 20.11 -28.67
C THR A 141 -14.63 18.68 -28.21
N ALA A 142 -14.69 18.45 -26.90
CA ALA A 142 -14.99 17.13 -26.33
C ALA A 142 -16.32 16.55 -26.85
N PHE A 143 -17.35 17.42 -26.94
CA PHE A 143 -18.66 17.06 -27.45
C PHE A 143 -18.66 16.80 -28.97
N GLN A 144 -17.77 17.46 -29.72
CA GLN A 144 -17.58 17.23 -31.16
C GLN A 144 -17.05 15.82 -31.46
N TYR A 145 -16.02 15.37 -30.75
CA TYR A 145 -15.47 14.02 -30.92
C TYR A 145 -16.49 12.92 -30.57
N ALA A 146 -17.27 13.12 -29.49
CA ALA A 146 -18.33 12.20 -29.08
C ALA A 146 -19.39 11.96 -30.18
N ILE A 147 -19.82 13.03 -30.86
CA ILE A 147 -20.84 12.94 -31.91
C ILE A 147 -20.28 12.38 -33.21
N LEU A 148 -19.05 12.71 -33.57
CA LEU A 148 -18.44 12.28 -34.82
C LEU A 148 -18.01 10.80 -34.81
N GLY A 149 -17.79 10.21 -33.63
CA GLY A 149 -17.38 8.81 -33.48
C GLY A 149 -15.96 8.54 -33.98
N GLU A 150 -15.13 9.58 -34.05
CA GLU A 150 -13.73 9.55 -34.50
C GLU A 150 -12.78 9.42 -33.28
N LEU A 151 -13.03 8.47 -32.39
CA LEU A 151 -12.18 8.22 -31.21
C LEU A 151 -10.90 7.47 -31.63
N PRO A 152 -9.69 7.89 -31.21
CA PRO A 152 -8.47 7.13 -31.48
C PRO A 152 -8.47 5.82 -30.67
N GLU A 153 -8.09 4.71 -31.32
CA GLU A 153 -7.88 3.41 -30.65
C GLU A 153 -6.63 3.48 -29.77
N ILE A 154 -6.77 3.15 -28.49
CA ILE A 154 -5.64 2.89 -27.58
C ILE A 154 -5.53 1.37 -27.44
N VAL A 155 -4.45 0.79 -27.95
CA VAL A 155 -4.05 -0.60 -27.73
C VAL A 155 -3.35 -0.67 -26.36
N LEU A 156 -3.81 -1.58 -25.50
CA LEU A 156 -3.16 -1.90 -24.22
C LEU A 156 -2.35 -3.19 -24.41
N GLU A 157 -1.05 -3.17 -24.10
CA GLU A 157 -0.23 -4.38 -23.98
C GLU A 157 -0.62 -5.14 -22.70
N GLU A 158 -0.91 -6.43 -22.82
CA GLU A 158 -1.16 -7.33 -21.70
C GLU A 158 0.17 -7.67 -20.99
N GLN A 159 0.34 -7.22 -19.75
CA GLN A 159 1.33 -7.78 -18.82
C GLN A 159 0.70 -8.91 -18.00
N LYS A 160 1.46 -10.00 -17.80
CA LYS A 160 1.06 -11.18 -17.02
C LYS A 160 0.74 -10.82 -15.56
N PRO A 161 -0.23 -11.50 -14.93
CA PRO A 161 -0.71 -11.12 -13.61
C PRO A 161 0.28 -11.56 -12.52
N ALA A 162 0.77 -10.61 -11.72
CA ALA A 162 0.94 -10.84 -10.30
C ALA A 162 -0.45 -10.80 -9.66
N GLU A 163 -0.76 -11.71 -8.73
CA GLU A 163 -2.04 -11.75 -8.02
C GLU A 163 -2.41 -10.34 -7.51
N ARG A 164 -3.42 -9.72 -8.12
CA ARG A 164 -4.00 -8.47 -7.65
C ARG A 164 -5.04 -8.79 -6.59
N PHE A 165 -5.01 -8.07 -5.49
CA PHE A 165 -6.12 -7.98 -4.54
C PHE A 165 -7.42 -7.71 -5.29
N SER A 166 -8.48 -8.38 -4.88
CA SER A 166 -9.83 -8.11 -5.39
C SER A 166 -10.22 -6.65 -5.09
N PRO A 167 -11.06 -6.02 -5.95
CA PRO A 167 -11.60 -4.69 -5.68
C PRO A 167 -12.22 -4.56 -4.28
N GLU A 168 -12.78 -5.65 -3.76
CA GLU A 168 -13.34 -5.76 -2.42
C GLU A 168 -12.26 -5.68 -1.32
N GLU A 169 -11.12 -6.38 -1.46
CA GLU A 169 -9.99 -6.29 -0.52
C GLU A 169 -9.35 -4.90 -0.51
N VAL A 170 -9.16 -4.30 -1.70
CA VAL A 170 -8.66 -2.92 -1.80
C VAL A 170 -9.64 -1.94 -1.15
N TYR A 171 -10.95 -2.18 -1.29
CA TYR A 171 -11.99 -1.35 -0.69
C TYR A 171 -12.04 -1.49 0.84
N GLU A 172 -11.99 -2.70 1.39
CA GLU A 172 -11.94 -2.90 2.85
C GLU A 172 -10.66 -2.31 3.46
N ILE A 173 -9.51 -2.47 2.80
CA ILE A 173 -8.25 -1.87 3.26
C ILE A 173 -8.30 -0.33 3.22
N SER A 174 -9.01 0.26 2.26
CA SER A 174 -9.17 1.72 2.18
C SER A 174 -10.08 2.31 3.27
N ARG A 175 -10.93 1.47 3.90
CA ARG A 175 -11.89 1.88 4.95
C ARG A 175 -11.29 1.99 6.34
N ILE A 176 -10.12 1.37 6.57
CA ILE A 176 -9.42 1.45 7.84
C ILE A 176 -9.14 2.93 8.16
N LYS A 177 -9.81 3.44 9.19
CA LYS A 177 -9.57 4.80 9.72
C LYS A 177 -8.16 4.83 10.30
N TYR A 178 -7.22 5.37 9.53
CA TYR A 178 -5.94 5.79 10.08
C TYR A 178 -6.13 7.19 10.64
N PRO A 179 -5.88 7.44 11.94
CA PRO A 179 -5.91 8.80 12.47
C PRO A 179 -4.90 9.62 11.66
N GLY A 180 -5.41 10.63 10.96
CA GLY A 180 -4.61 11.44 10.05
C GLY A 180 -3.71 12.35 10.87
N VAL A 181 -2.44 11.99 11.03
CA VAL A 181 -1.46 12.92 11.62
C VAL A 181 -0.88 13.79 10.53
N ALA A 182 -0.88 15.11 10.74
CA ALA A 182 -0.40 16.09 9.77
C ALA A 182 1.07 15.83 9.37
N SER A 183 1.95 15.45 10.31
CA SER A 183 3.32 15.00 10.05
C SER A 183 3.96 14.25 11.24
N TYR A 184 5.07 13.53 11.02
CA TYR A 184 5.85 12.95 12.13
C TYR A 184 6.49 14.01 13.02
N ASP A 185 6.86 15.15 12.44
CA ASP A 185 7.38 16.29 13.20
C ASP A 185 6.30 16.83 14.15
N ASP A 186 5.02 16.76 13.78
CA ASP A 186 3.92 17.09 14.70
C ASP A 186 3.79 16.08 15.83
N VAL A 187 3.94 14.77 15.56
CA VAL A 187 3.95 13.74 16.62
C VAL A 187 5.10 14.00 17.60
N ILE A 188 6.31 14.24 17.08
CA ILE A 188 7.50 14.53 17.89
C ILE A 188 7.26 15.78 18.74
N ARG A 189 6.87 16.91 18.11
CA ARG A 189 6.57 18.16 18.83
C ARG A 189 5.48 17.99 19.89
N ASN A 190 4.45 17.21 19.59
CA ASN A 190 3.37 16.93 20.55
C ASN A 190 3.92 16.14 21.75
N LEU A 191 4.65 15.06 21.52
CA LEU A 191 5.27 14.28 22.60
C LEU A 191 6.26 15.11 23.43
N GLU A 192 7.09 15.93 22.78
CA GLU A 192 7.99 16.86 23.47
C GLU A 192 7.24 17.89 24.31
N SER A 193 6.08 18.37 23.84
CA SER A 193 5.22 19.27 24.62
C SER A 193 4.64 18.62 25.88
N TYR A 194 4.55 17.28 25.90
CA TYR A 194 4.20 16.47 27.07
C TYR A 194 5.42 15.99 27.86
N GLY A 195 6.62 16.51 27.60
CA GLY A 195 7.82 16.22 28.39
C GLY A 195 8.63 15.00 27.96
N PHE A 196 8.30 14.37 26.82
CA PHE A 196 9.18 13.34 26.25
C PHE A 196 10.45 13.95 25.68
N PHE A 197 11.56 13.20 25.78
CA PHE A 197 12.78 13.48 25.04
C PHE A 197 12.85 12.58 23.80
N HIS A 198 12.92 13.19 22.62
CA HIS A 198 13.29 12.48 21.40
C HIS A 198 14.78 12.14 21.44
N VAL A 199 15.12 10.85 21.32
CA VAL A 199 16.51 10.38 21.50
C VAL A 199 17.16 9.87 20.22
N TYR A 200 16.37 9.35 19.28
CA TYR A 200 16.92 8.76 18.08
C TYR A 200 15.89 8.69 16.94
N THR A 201 16.31 9.11 15.75
CA THR A 201 15.61 8.86 14.49
C THR A 201 16.32 7.76 13.72
N GLY A 202 15.67 6.61 13.64
CA GLY A 202 16.04 5.53 12.74
C GLY A 202 15.42 5.68 11.36
N LYS A 203 15.78 4.77 10.44
CA LYS A 203 15.25 4.74 9.07
C LYS A 203 13.71 4.71 9.07
N THR A 204 13.12 3.92 9.96
CA THR A 204 11.67 3.65 9.99
C THR A 204 11.05 3.83 11.38
N ARG A 205 11.82 4.22 12.40
CA ARG A 205 11.37 4.32 13.79
C ARG A 205 11.85 5.60 14.44
N GLU A 206 11.04 6.18 15.32
CA GLU A 206 11.45 7.20 16.28
C GLU A 206 11.56 6.57 17.66
N THR A 207 12.53 6.98 18.46
CA THR A 207 12.67 6.54 19.85
C THR A 207 12.58 7.74 20.79
N PHE A 208 11.80 7.59 21.85
CA PHE A 208 11.63 8.59 22.88
C PHE A 208 11.89 8.02 24.28
N ILE A 209 12.17 8.91 25.21
CA ILE A 209 12.25 8.62 26.65
C ILE A 209 11.24 9.51 27.37
N ASN A 210 10.45 8.92 28.27
CA ASN A 210 9.68 9.66 29.26
C ASN A 210 10.52 9.76 30.55
N PRO A 211 10.84 10.96 31.06
CA PRO A 211 11.60 11.12 32.30
C PRO A 211 10.95 10.49 33.53
N GLU A 212 9.63 10.30 33.54
CA GLU A 212 8.90 9.59 34.59
C GLU A 212 9.23 8.09 34.63
N PHE A 213 9.65 7.54 33.49
CA PHE A 213 9.99 6.13 33.32
C PHE A 213 11.38 5.98 32.67
N PRO A 214 12.47 6.31 33.38
CA PRO A 214 13.81 6.45 32.79
C PRO A 214 14.43 5.14 32.27
N ASN A 215 13.88 3.99 32.69
CA ASN A 215 14.29 2.66 32.25
C ASN A 215 13.51 2.16 31.03
N LEU A 216 12.56 2.95 30.52
CA LEU A 216 11.74 2.59 29.38
C LEU A 216 12.12 3.40 28.13
N LEU A 217 11.94 2.77 26.98
CA LEU A 217 11.99 3.39 25.66
C LEU A 217 10.62 3.30 25.02
N TYR A 218 10.24 4.36 24.30
CA TYR A 218 9.00 4.43 23.53
C TYR A 218 9.39 4.38 22.07
N ILE A 219 9.14 3.24 21.43
CA ILE A 219 9.53 2.99 20.04
C ILE A 219 8.30 3.18 19.17
N LEU A 220 8.33 4.23 18.34
CA LEU A 220 7.28 4.56 17.39
C LEU A 220 7.68 4.12 15.98
N ALA A 221 7.00 3.12 15.43
CA ALA A 221 7.14 2.73 14.04
C ALA A 221 6.44 3.72 13.11
N THR A 222 7.12 4.12 12.04
CA THR A 222 6.62 5.10 11.08
C THR A 222 6.31 4.46 9.73
N ASP A 223 5.53 5.16 8.91
CA ASP A 223 5.23 4.75 7.53
C ASP A 223 6.36 5.11 6.55
N ARG A 224 7.49 5.61 7.05
CA ARG A 224 8.67 5.86 6.23
C ARG A 224 9.15 4.56 5.60
N ILE A 225 9.52 4.64 4.33
CA ILE A 225 10.15 3.55 3.59
C ILE A 225 11.60 3.91 3.26
N SER A 226 12.48 2.91 3.31
CA SER A 226 13.87 3.06 2.93
C SER A 226 14.31 2.01 1.93
N ILE A 227 15.16 2.43 0.99
CA ILE A 227 15.85 1.57 0.03
C ILE A 227 17.34 1.96 0.00
N TYR A 228 18.24 0.99 -0.15
CA TYR A 228 19.68 1.24 -0.22
C TYR A 228 20.23 2.15 0.90
N ASP A 229 19.74 1.93 2.12
CA ASP A 229 20.06 2.70 3.33
C ASP A 229 19.61 4.17 3.33
N ILE A 230 18.67 4.54 2.46
CA ILE A 230 18.14 5.89 2.36
C ILE A 230 16.65 5.90 2.55
N VAL A 231 16.22 6.82 3.41
CA VAL A 231 14.81 7.10 3.69
C VAL A 231 14.29 7.96 2.53
N LEU A 232 13.26 7.47 1.85
CA LEU A 232 12.63 8.19 0.74
C LEU A 232 11.71 9.27 1.27
N ASN A 233 11.50 10.33 0.47
CA ASN A 233 10.43 11.31 0.74
C ASN A 233 9.06 10.76 0.32
N ALA A 234 8.72 9.57 0.82
CA ALA A 234 7.50 8.84 0.52
C ALA A 234 7.07 8.02 1.73
N ARG A 235 5.77 7.70 1.81
CA ARG A 235 5.19 6.92 2.91
C ARG A 235 4.40 5.74 2.37
N VAL A 236 4.55 4.60 3.01
CA VAL A 236 3.69 3.43 2.79
C VAL A 236 2.62 3.44 3.87
N ARG A 237 1.42 3.91 3.53
CA ARG A 237 0.30 4.05 4.48
C ARG A 237 0.15 2.77 5.33
N HIS A 238 -0.10 2.92 6.63
CA HIS A 238 -0.27 1.82 7.60
C HIS A 238 0.96 0.97 7.90
N LYS A 239 2.10 1.19 7.23
CA LYS A 239 3.30 0.39 7.43
C LYS A 239 3.72 0.35 8.90
N GLY A 240 3.86 1.50 9.58
CA GLY A 240 4.28 1.55 10.98
C GLY A 240 3.37 0.71 11.88
N ALA A 241 2.07 0.74 11.60
CA ALA A 241 1.08 0.04 12.39
C ALA A 241 1.07 -1.48 12.10
N VAL A 242 1.34 -1.90 10.86
CA VAL A 242 1.60 -3.31 10.52
C VAL A 242 2.86 -3.82 11.22
N LEU A 243 3.97 -3.08 11.16
CA LEU A 243 5.24 -3.49 11.81
C LEU A 243 5.06 -3.66 13.32
N THR A 244 4.31 -2.74 13.93
CA THR A 244 3.94 -2.77 15.35
C THR A 244 3.09 -3.99 15.66
N ALA A 245 2.01 -4.22 14.90
CA ALA A 245 1.13 -5.37 15.08
C ALA A 245 1.85 -6.71 14.91
N MET A 246 2.74 -6.83 13.92
CA MET A 246 3.55 -8.02 13.72
C MET A 246 4.49 -8.28 14.90
N THR A 247 5.20 -7.26 15.36
CA THR A 247 6.10 -7.39 16.53
C THR A 247 5.32 -7.85 17.75
N ILE A 248 4.16 -7.25 18.03
CA ILE A 248 3.27 -7.65 19.14
C ILE A 248 2.79 -9.09 18.97
N PHE A 249 2.33 -9.48 17.78
CA PHE A 249 1.87 -10.85 17.51
C PHE A 249 2.96 -11.88 17.80
N TRP A 250 4.18 -11.65 17.31
CA TRP A 250 5.30 -12.57 17.55
C TRP A 250 5.67 -12.63 19.02
N LEU A 251 5.84 -11.49 19.69
CA LEU A 251 6.27 -11.45 21.09
C LEU A 251 5.21 -12.00 22.06
N THR A 252 3.93 -11.73 21.82
CA THR A 252 2.85 -12.03 22.79
C THR A 252 2.07 -13.31 22.50
N LYS A 253 2.07 -13.80 21.26
CA LYS A 253 1.31 -15.01 20.88
C LYS A 253 2.21 -16.19 20.57
N VAL A 254 3.24 -15.98 19.75
CA VAL A 254 4.07 -17.08 19.27
C VAL A 254 5.27 -17.33 20.19
N PHE A 255 5.90 -16.28 20.67
CA PHE A 255 7.11 -16.30 21.50
C PHE A 255 6.83 -15.79 22.92
N ALA A 256 5.60 -15.94 23.41
CA ALA A 256 5.18 -15.47 24.74
C ALA A 256 6.04 -16.03 25.88
N ASN A 257 6.68 -17.19 25.66
CA ASN A 257 7.57 -17.85 26.61
C ASN A 257 9.06 -17.46 26.45
N ILE A 258 9.38 -16.59 25.50
CA ILE A 258 10.73 -16.11 25.25
C ILE A 258 10.88 -14.74 25.93
N PRO A 259 11.85 -14.56 26.83
CA PRO A 259 12.13 -13.27 27.44
C PRO A 259 12.33 -12.19 26.37
N ASN A 260 11.64 -11.08 26.52
CA ASN A 260 11.68 -9.96 25.58
C ASN A 260 11.41 -8.64 26.28
N HIS A 261 11.74 -7.54 25.61
CA HIS A 261 11.68 -6.20 26.21
C HIS A 261 10.28 -5.54 26.26
N LEU A 262 9.21 -6.19 25.79
CA LEU A 262 7.90 -5.54 25.64
C LEU A 262 7.24 -5.29 27.00
N MET A 263 6.95 -4.03 27.32
CA MET A 263 6.29 -3.62 28.56
C MET A 263 4.83 -3.22 28.37
N ALA A 264 4.53 -2.47 27.31
CA ALA A 264 3.17 -2.09 26.97
C ALA A 264 3.00 -1.87 25.47
N TYR A 265 1.78 -2.08 25.00
CA TYR A 265 1.35 -1.87 23.62
C TYR A 265 -0.16 -1.65 23.57
N GLY A 266 -0.68 -1.19 22.44
CA GLY A 266 -2.10 -0.95 22.28
C GLY A 266 -2.62 0.05 23.33
N ARG A 267 -3.84 -0.14 23.80
CA ARG A 267 -4.44 0.75 24.81
C ARG A 267 -3.66 0.81 26.13
N ASN A 268 -2.90 -0.24 26.44
CA ASN A 268 -2.15 -0.34 27.70
C ASN A 268 -1.01 0.69 27.78
N ILE A 269 -0.56 1.26 26.65
CA ILE A 269 0.45 2.33 26.70
C ILE A 269 -0.05 3.55 27.47
N LEU A 270 -1.37 3.77 27.58
CA LEU A 270 -1.96 4.92 28.27
C LEU A 270 -1.42 5.09 29.69
N GLY A 271 -1.23 3.98 30.42
CA GLY A 271 -0.67 4.00 31.79
C GLY A 271 0.80 4.39 31.87
N PHE A 272 1.48 4.47 30.72
CA PHE A 272 2.88 4.88 30.57
C PHE A 272 3.01 6.24 29.87
N LEU A 273 1.89 6.93 29.58
CA LEU A 273 1.90 8.29 29.05
C LEU A 273 1.71 9.31 30.19
N PRO A 274 2.16 10.57 30.02
CA PRO A 274 1.95 11.64 31.00
C PRO A 274 0.47 11.82 31.40
N GLU A 275 0.24 12.26 32.64
CA GLU A 275 -1.10 12.39 33.22
C GLU A 275 -2.01 13.31 32.39
N GLU A 276 -1.44 14.32 31.73
CA GLU A 276 -2.14 15.23 30.83
C GLU A 276 -2.75 14.50 29.63
N ILE A 277 -1.99 13.59 29.00
CA ILE A 277 -2.50 12.77 27.88
C ILE A 277 -3.59 11.83 28.40
N GLN A 278 -3.37 11.20 29.57
CA GLN A 278 -4.36 10.31 30.17
C GLN A 278 -5.69 11.03 30.45
N LYS A 279 -5.63 12.24 31.01
CA LYS A 279 -6.79 13.10 31.26
C LYS A 279 -7.46 13.51 29.96
N GLY A 280 -6.71 13.98 28.96
CA GLY A 280 -7.28 14.40 27.69
C GLY A 280 -8.04 13.26 26.98
N VAL A 281 -7.49 12.04 26.99
CA VAL A 281 -8.20 10.84 26.51
C VAL A 281 -9.45 10.55 27.35
N ALA A 282 -9.35 10.60 28.68
CA ALA A 282 -10.48 10.32 29.58
C ALA A 282 -11.64 11.33 29.45
N PHE A 283 -11.34 12.60 29.16
CA PHE A 283 -12.32 13.66 28.95
C PHE A 283 -12.77 13.82 27.49
N GLY A 284 -12.23 13.01 26.56
CA GLY A 284 -12.62 13.03 25.15
C GLY A 284 -12.15 14.27 24.39
N GLU A 285 -10.98 14.81 24.72
CA GLU A 285 -10.37 15.90 23.97
C GLU A 285 -9.90 15.41 22.60
N ASN A 286 -10.55 15.88 21.52
CA ASN A 286 -10.33 15.37 20.16
C ASN A 286 -8.85 15.30 19.74
N SER A 287 -8.07 16.36 19.97
CA SER A 287 -6.64 16.38 19.57
C SER A 287 -5.78 15.39 20.35
N THR A 288 -6.10 15.18 21.63
CA THR A 288 -5.39 14.23 22.50
C THR A 288 -5.80 12.80 22.16
N GLN A 289 -7.07 12.59 21.81
CA GLN A 289 -7.56 11.31 21.32
C GLN A 289 -6.91 10.93 19.99
N ASP A 290 -6.84 11.83 19.01
CA ASP A 290 -6.21 11.56 17.72
C ASP A 290 -4.72 11.19 17.86
N LEU A 291 -4.00 11.89 18.75
CA LEU A 291 -2.62 11.55 19.08
C LEU A 291 -2.55 10.17 19.73
N PHE A 292 -3.39 9.90 20.74
CA PHE A 292 -3.37 8.63 21.45
C PHE A 292 -3.70 7.45 20.53
N ASP A 293 -4.69 7.57 19.66
CA ASP A 293 -5.04 6.54 18.67
C ASP A 293 -3.84 6.23 17.77
N TYR A 294 -3.16 7.27 17.30
CA TYR A 294 -1.95 7.11 16.51
C TYR A 294 -0.83 6.40 17.27
N LEU A 295 -0.55 6.80 18.52
CA LEU A 295 0.45 6.17 19.37
C LEU A 295 0.09 4.70 19.64
N MET A 296 -1.15 4.44 20.02
CA MET A 296 -1.66 3.09 20.32
C MET A 296 -1.44 2.10 19.16
N MET A 297 -1.55 2.57 17.91
CA MET A 297 -1.40 1.74 16.72
C MET A 297 0.07 1.54 16.29
N ASN A 298 0.97 2.45 16.66
CA ASN A 298 2.33 2.52 16.09
C ASN A 298 3.45 2.47 17.15
N MET A 299 3.11 2.56 18.43
CA MET A 299 4.07 2.64 19.53
C MET A 299 4.04 1.39 20.39
N ILE A 300 5.23 0.93 20.76
CA ILE A 300 5.44 0.01 21.86
C ILE A 300 6.30 0.68 22.92
N VAL A 301 6.00 0.37 24.19
CA VAL A 301 6.83 0.73 25.34
C VAL A 301 7.65 -0.48 25.70
N VAL A 302 8.95 -0.32 25.78
CA VAL A 302 9.89 -1.40 25.99
C VAL A 302 10.89 -1.08 27.08
N GLU A 303 11.41 -2.11 27.73
CA GLU A 303 12.51 -1.97 28.68
C GLU A 303 13.83 -1.67 27.95
N LYS A 304 14.62 -0.77 28.52
CA LYS A 304 15.96 -0.45 28.05
C LYS A 304 16.92 -1.56 28.44
N THR A 305 17.69 -2.06 27.46
CA THR A 305 18.65 -3.14 27.65
C THR A 305 20.04 -2.77 27.17
N GLN A 306 21.05 -3.56 27.56
CA GLN A 306 22.36 -3.50 26.95
C GLN A 306 22.37 -4.29 25.63
N VAL A 307 22.27 -3.58 24.51
CA VAL A 307 22.23 -4.17 23.15
C VAL A 307 23.51 -4.97 22.84
N GLN A 308 23.32 -6.18 22.33
CA GLN A 308 24.40 -7.01 21.78
C GLN A 308 24.77 -6.51 20.39
N LYS A 309 26.06 -6.20 20.18
CA LYS A 309 26.56 -5.47 18.99
C LYS A 309 26.74 -6.35 17.75
N ILE A 310 25.77 -7.23 17.49
CA ILE A 310 25.68 -8.03 16.28
C ILE A 310 24.24 -8.02 15.78
N GLU A 311 24.04 -8.22 14.48
CA GLU A 311 22.73 -8.59 13.97
C GLU A 311 22.65 -10.10 13.82
N ALA A 312 21.66 -10.71 14.47
CA ALA A 312 21.48 -12.15 14.50
C ALA A 312 20.63 -12.59 13.30
N ILE A 313 21.26 -12.62 12.12
CA ILE A 313 20.60 -13.04 10.88
C ILE A 313 20.57 -14.56 10.78
N VAL A 314 19.41 -15.10 10.41
CA VAL A 314 19.21 -16.52 10.12
C VAL A 314 18.55 -16.69 8.76
N ARG A 315 18.94 -17.75 8.03
CA ARG A 315 18.52 -17.99 6.65
C ARG A 315 18.01 -19.40 6.48
N GLY A 316 16.85 -19.53 5.84
CA GLY A 316 16.28 -20.80 5.39
C GLY A 316 16.30 -20.93 3.87
N ASN A 317 16.38 -19.80 3.15
CA ASN A 317 16.61 -19.77 1.71
C ASN A 317 17.82 -18.91 1.38
N LEU A 318 18.50 -19.24 0.28
CA LEU A 318 19.66 -18.53 -0.21
C LEU A 318 19.22 -17.38 -1.13
N THR A 319 19.41 -16.14 -0.68
CA THR A 319 19.09 -14.94 -1.47
C THR A 319 19.94 -13.74 -1.04
N GLY A 320 19.78 -12.60 -1.70
CA GLY A 320 20.36 -11.32 -1.27
C GLY A 320 21.88 -11.35 -1.09
N SER A 321 22.37 -10.79 0.03
CA SER A 321 23.80 -10.77 0.33
C SER A 321 24.40 -12.18 0.49
N GLY A 322 23.66 -13.11 1.10
CA GLY A 322 24.10 -14.50 1.22
C GLY A 322 24.31 -15.17 -0.14
N PHE A 323 23.39 -14.96 -1.09
CA PHE A 323 23.55 -15.49 -2.45
C PHE A 323 24.74 -14.85 -3.19
N LYS A 324 24.96 -13.54 -3.01
CA LYS A 324 26.12 -12.83 -3.57
C LYS A 324 27.44 -13.40 -3.06
N ASP A 325 27.54 -13.71 -1.76
CA ASP A 325 28.75 -14.30 -1.16
C ASP A 325 28.96 -15.75 -1.63
N TYR A 326 27.88 -16.54 -1.67
CA TYR A 326 27.92 -17.91 -2.16
C TYR A 326 28.37 -17.98 -3.64
N ARG A 327 27.86 -17.10 -4.51
CA ARG A 327 28.31 -17.05 -5.92
C ARG A 327 29.80 -16.77 -6.06
N LYS A 328 30.39 -16.01 -5.14
CA LYS A 328 31.82 -15.65 -5.17
C LYS A 328 32.70 -16.76 -4.58
N THR A 329 32.24 -17.42 -3.51
CA THR A 329 33.12 -18.23 -2.65
C THR A 329 32.63 -19.66 -2.40
N GLY A 330 31.37 -19.97 -2.72
CA GLY A 330 30.68 -21.19 -2.28
C GLY A 330 30.30 -21.18 -0.80
N LYS A 331 30.46 -20.05 -0.11
CA LYS A 331 30.25 -19.91 1.34
C LYS A 331 29.36 -18.73 1.70
N VAL A 332 28.75 -18.79 2.88
CA VAL A 332 28.07 -17.67 3.53
C VAL A 332 28.55 -17.58 4.96
N CYS A 333 29.10 -16.44 5.38
CA CYS A 333 29.67 -16.26 6.74
C CYS A 333 30.69 -17.36 7.13
N GLY A 334 31.44 -17.88 6.16
CA GLY A 334 32.40 -18.97 6.34
C GLY A 334 31.81 -20.39 6.28
N ILE A 335 30.49 -20.54 6.24
CA ILE A 335 29.79 -21.82 6.13
C ILE A 335 29.79 -22.28 4.67
N GLU A 336 30.34 -23.45 4.39
CA GLU A 336 30.30 -24.06 3.05
C GLU A 336 28.89 -24.56 2.72
N LEU A 337 28.38 -24.18 1.55
CA LEU A 337 27.08 -24.64 1.07
C LEU A 337 27.23 -25.63 -0.10
N PRO A 338 26.25 -26.51 -0.31
CA PRO A 338 26.25 -27.40 -1.47
C PRO A 338 26.38 -26.66 -2.79
N ARG A 339 27.02 -27.29 -3.78
CA ARG A 339 27.10 -26.74 -5.14
C ARG A 339 25.73 -26.78 -5.82
N GLY A 340 25.55 -25.88 -6.80
CA GLY A 340 24.36 -25.87 -7.66
C GLY A 340 23.19 -25.06 -7.12
N LEU A 341 23.31 -24.43 -5.95
CA LEU A 341 22.28 -23.51 -5.44
C LEU A 341 22.16 -22.25 -6.31
N VAL A 342 20.92 -21.84 -6.56
CA VAL A 342 20.52 -20.61 -7.27
C VAL A 342 19.80 -19.64 -6.32
N ASP A 343 19.50 -18.41 -6.75
CA ASP A 343 18.73 -17.44 -5.94
C ASP A 343 17.35 -18.04 -5.62
N GLY A 344 16.93 -17.96 -4.36
CA GLY A 344 15.68 -18.57 -3.88
C GLY A 344 15.81 -19.99 -3.32
N SER A 345 16.91 -20.70 -3.57
CA SER A 345 17.07 -22.10 -3.14
C SER A 345 16.83 -22.28 -1.64
N GLU A 346 16.03 -23.28 -1.27
CA GLU A 346 15.93 -23.70 0.13
C GLU A 346 17.26 -24.34 0.56
N LEU A 347 17.73 -23.96 1.75
CA LEU A 347 18.96 -24.48 2.32
C LEU A 347 18.70 -25.84 2.97
N PRO A 348 19.68 -26.78 2.95
CA PRO A 348 19.53 -28.09 3.60
C PRO A 348 19.24 -27.97 5.11
N GLU A 349 19.79 -26.94 5.74
CA GLU A 349 19.58 -26.59 7.13
C GLU A 349 19.46 -25.07 7.26
N ILE A 350 18.72 -24.61 8.27
CA ILE A 350 18.71 -23.20 8.64
C ILE A 350 20.09 -22.83 9.20
N ILE A 351 20.68 -21.77 8.66
CA ILE A 351 22.00 -21.30 9.06
C ILE A 351 21.93 -19.96 9.80
N PHE A 352 22.84 -19.78 10.75
CA PHE A 352 23.08 -18.52 11.45
C PHE A 352 24.23 -17.77 10.76
N THR A 353 23.97 -16.55 10.28
CA THR A 353 24.87 -15.77 9.42
C THR A 353 24.99 -14.34 9.96
N PRO A 354 25.65 -14.14 11.12
CA PRO A 354 25.65 -12.87 11.80
C PRO A 354 26.30 -11.75 10.98
N SER A 355 25.91 -10.51 11.25
CA SER A 355 26.61 -9.32 10.76
C SER A 355 27.06 -8.42 11.92
N THR A 356 28.03 -7.56 11.67
CA THR A 356 28.32 -6.43 12.56
C THR A 356 27.13 -5.49 12.62
N LYS A 357 26.95 -4.82 13.76
CA LYS A 357 26.05 -3.68 13.88
C LYS A 357 26.87 -2.40 13.73
N ALA A 358 26.88 -1.81 12.53
CA ALA A 358 27.72 -0.66 12.24
C ALA A 358 27.08 0.66 12.71
N ASP A 359 27.91 1.67 12.98
CA ASP A 359 27.44 3.03 13.29
C ASP A 359 26.76 3.68 12.07
N TYR A 360 25.93 4.70 12.31
CA TYR A 360 25.14 5.36 11.28
C TYR A 360 26.00 5.83 10.09
N GLY A 361 25.69 5.36 8.88
CA GLY A 361 26.38 5.70 7.64
C GLY A 361 27.42 4.66 7.18
N LEU A 362 27.69 3.64 7.99
CA LEU A 362 28.48 2.46 7.63
C LEU A 362 27.55 1.28 7.31
N HIS A 363 28.06 0.31 6.54
CA HIS A 363 27.31 -0.88 6.17
C HIS A 363 27.61 -2.03 7.12
N ASP A 364 26.58 -2.78 7.49
CA ASP A 364 26.73 -4.03 8.23
C ASP A 364 27.47 -5.05 7.36
N GLU A 365 28.46 -5.71 7.95
CA GLU A 365 29.29 -6.70 7.26
C GLU A 365 28.97 -8.10 7.77
N ASN A 366 28.75 -9.05 6.85
CA ASN A 366 28.61 -10.46 7.18
C ASN A 366 29.90 -10.96 7.88
N ILE A 367 29.78 -11.54 9.07
CA ILE A 367 30.90 -12.03 9.87
C ILE A 367 30.75 -13.52 10.19
N SER A 368 31.87 -14.18 10.51
CA SER A 368 31.82 -15.58 10.95
C SER A 368 31.28 -15.68 12.38
N LEU A 369 30.82 -16.88 12.78
CA LEU A 369 30.48 -17.16 14.18
C LEU A 369 31.66 -16.88 15.11
N GLY A 370 32.89 -17.19 14.69
CA GLY A 370 34.09 -16.93 15.48
C GLY A 370 34.36 -15.44 15.69
N ASP A 371 34.02 -14.59 14.73
CA ASP A 371 34.09 -13.14 14.89
C ASP A 371 32.98 -12.64 15.82
N ALA A 372 31.75 -13.16 15.70
CA ALA A 372 30.68 -12.85 16.65
C ALA A 372 31.06 -13.20 18.09
N VAL A 373 31.66 -14.39 18.32
CA VAL A 373 32.19 -14.80 19.64
C VAL A 373 33.22 -13.79 20.17
N ARG A 374 34.08 -13.24 19.32
CA ARG A 374 35.05 -12.20 19.73
C ARG A 374 34.38 -10.88 20.13
N ILE A 375 33.21 -10.56 19.58
CA ILE A 375 32.49 -9.31 19.84
C ILE A 375 31.65 -9.41 21.13
N ILE A 376 30.89 -10.49 21.30
CA ILE A 376 29.87 -10.61 22.35
C ILE A 376 30.16 -11.70 23.40
N GLY A 377 31.23 -12.47 23.23
CA GLY A 377 31.58 -13.59 24.10
C GLY A 377 30.94 -14.91 23.66
N GLU A 378 31.57 -16.03 24.04
CA GLU A 378 31.20 -17.37 23.59
C GLU A 378 29.81 -17.81 24.10
N GLU A 379 29.53 -17.56 25.38
CA GLU A 379 28.25 -17.90 26.02
C GLU A 379 27.09 -17.17 25.33
N ASN A 380 27.19 -15.84 25.19
CA ASN A 380 26.17 -15.02 24.54
C ASN A 380 25.98 -15.40 23.07
N ALA A 381 27.07 -15.59 22.32
CA ALA A 381 27.00 -15.97 20.90
C ALA A 381 26.31 -17.33 20.71
N THR A 382 26.58 -18.29 21.61
CA THR A 382 25.94 -19.61 21.58
C THR A 382 24.44 -19.50 21.89
N THR A 383 24.07 -18.77 22.95
CA THR A 383 22.67 -18.55 23.32
C THR A 383 21.89 -17.84 22.23
N ILE A 384 22.43 -16.75 21.68
CA ILE A 384 21.80 -15.96 20.60
C ILE A 384 21.63 -16.80 19.34
N LYS A 385 22.67 -17.56 18.94
CA LYS A 385 22.58 -18.46 17.78
C LYS A 385 21.45 -19.46 17.96
N ASN A 386 21.43 -20.18 19.09
CA ASN A 386 20.45 -21.23 19.35
C ASN A 386 19.03 -20.66 19.41
N MET A 387 18.84 -19.52 20.08
CA MET A 387 17.55 -18.84 20.16
C MET A 387 17.09 -18.35 18.79
N SER A 388 17.97 -17.74 18.00
CA SER A 388 17.65 -17.27 16.64
C SER A 388 17.20 -18.41 15.71
N LEU A 389 17.91 -19.54 15.75
CA LEU A 389 17.56 -20.74 14.98
C LEU A 389 16.20 -21.31 15.42
N HIS A 390 15.94 -21.37 16.73
CA HIS A 390 14.67 -21.84 17.28
C HIS A 390 13.49 -20.94 16.86
N LEU A 391 13.61 -19.63 17.09
CA LEU A 391 12.60 -18.62 16.74
C LEU A 391 12.26 -18.67 15.25
N PHE A 392 13.28 -18.70 14.39
CA PHE A 392 13.08 -18.69 12.95
C PHE A 392 12.54 -20.01 12.41
N SER A 393 12.96 -21.16 12.96
CA SER A 393 12.37 -22.45 12.62
C SER A 393 10.86 -22.47 12.93
N ARG A 394 10.48 -21.95 14.10
CA ARG A 394 9.06 -21.85 14.48
C ARG A 394 8.28 -20.89 13.57
N ALA A 395 8.88 -19.75 13.24
CA ALA A 395 8.27 -18.77 12.35
C ALA A 395 8.03 -19.33 10.95
N ARG A 396 9.00 -20.05 10.38
CA ARG A 396 8.86 -20.73 9.08
C ARG A 396 7.77 -21.79 9.09
N GLU A 397 7.66 -22.59 10.16
CA GLU A 397 6.61 -23.60 10.28
C GLU A 397 5.21 -22.98 10.23
N LEU A 398 5.03 -21.83 10.91
CA LEU A 398 3.76 -21.09 10.90
C LEU A 398 3.50 -20.46 9.54
N ALA A 399 4.50 -19.77 8.97
CA ALA A 399 4.36 -19.07 7.69
C ALA A 399 4.05 -20.03 6.53
N LYS A 400 4.67 -21.21 6.53
CA LYS A 400 4.42 -22.24 5.52
C LYS A 400 2.96 -22.69 5.49
N LYS A 401 2.30 -22.78 6.66
CA LYS A 401 0.86 -23.11 6.75
C LYS A 401 -0.03 -22.01 6.15
N ALA A 402 0.47 -20.79 6.08
CA ALA A 402 -0.20 -19.63 5.52
C ALA A 402 0.20 -19.34 4.06
N GLY A 403 0.93 -20.25 3.39
CA GLY A 403 1.38 -20.07 2.01
C GLY A 403 2.49 -19.04 1.84
N ILE A 404 3.26 -18.77 2.90
CA ILE A 404 4.35 -17.79 2.93
C ILE A 404 5.68 -18.50 3.22
N ILE A 405 6.73 -18.11 2.50
CA ILE A 405 8.12 -18.47 2.82
C ILE A 405 8.80 -17.26 3.46
N ILE A 406 9.31 -17.44 4.69
CA ILE A 406 10.21 -16.45 5.32
C ILE A 406 11.65 -16.84 4.97
N ALA A 407 12.23 -16.22 3.94
CA ALA A 407 13.52 -16.63 3.39
C ALA A 407 14.68 -16.44 4.37
N ASP A 408 14.72 -15.27 5.01
CA ASP A 408 15.64 -14.91 6.07
C ASP A 408 15.01 -13.87 7.00
N THR A 409 15.57 -13.74 8.20
CA THR A 409 15.21 -12.68 9.15
C THR A 409 16.43 -12.23 9.94
N LYS A 410 16.34 -11.04 10.50
CA LYS A 410 17.30 -10.44 11.42
C LYS A 410 16.67 -10.27 12.78
N PHE A 411 17.28 -10.82 13.83
CA PHE A 411 16.93 -10.53 15.21
C PHE A 411 17.97 -9.62 15.86
N GLU A 412 17.57 -8.93 16.93
CA GLU A 412 18.48 -8.26 17.85
C GLU A 412 18.23 -8.76 19.27
N PHE A 413 19.28 -8.75 20.08
CA PHE A 413 19.22 -9.22 21.47
C PHE A 413 19.84 -8.19 22.40
N GLY A 414 19.30 -8.12 23.61
CA GLY A 414 19.80 -7.29 24.69
C GLY A 414 20.14 -8.14 25.91
N ILE A 415 20.92 -7.56 26.83
CA ILE A 415 21.07 -8.05 28.19
C ILE A 415 20.18 -7.19 29.10
N ASP A 416 19.29 -7.84 29.86
CA ASP A 416 18.44 -7.19 30.86
C ASP A 416 19.21 -6.80 32.14
N ALA A 417 18.52 -6.24 33.13
CA ALA A 417 19.15 -5.80 34.38
C ALA A 417 19.69 -6.99 35.21
N GLU A 418 19.13 -8.17 35.03
CA GLU A 418 19.50 -9.42 35.70
C GLU A 418 20.64 -10.17 34.99
N GLY A 419 21.05 -9.73 33.80
CA GLY A 419 22.12 -10.34 33.03
C GLY A 419 21.66 -11.40 32.02
N ASN A 420 20.36 -11.57 31.79
CA ASN A 420 19.82 -12.54 30.83
C ASN A 420 19.77 -11.97 29.42
N ILE A 421 19.98 -12.85 28.43
CA ILE A 421 19.76 -12.53 27.03
C ILE A 421 18.27 -12.53 26.72
N ILE A 422 17.75 -11.40 26.24
CA ILE A 422 16.35 -11.23 25.85
C ILE A 422 16.22 -10.75 24.40
N LEU A 423 15.10 -11.10 23.76
CA LEU A 423 14.75 -10.63 22.43
C LEU A 423 14.32 -9.16 22.47
N ILE A 424 14.90 -8.34 21.58
CA ILE A 424 14.59 -6.90 21.48
C ILE A 424 14.31 -6.53 20.03
N ASP A 425 14.09 -5.24 19.81
CA ASP A 425 13.84 -4.63 18.51
C ASP A 425 12.50 -5.09 17.88
N GLU A 426 12.32 -4.84 16.59
CA GLU A 426 11.21 -5.41 15.84
C GLU A 426 11.46 -6.88 15.51
N VAL A 427 10.40 -7.69 15.49
CA VAL A 427 10.53 -9.15 15.36
C VAL A 427 9.74 -9.62 14.16
N LEU A 428 10.43 -10.23 13.19
CA LEU A 428 9.84 -10.89 12.02
C LEU A 428 8.84 -10.02 11.26
N THR A 429 9.19 -8.75 11.05
CA THR A 429 8.44 -7.80 10.22
C THR A 429 8.96 -7.80 8.78
N PRO A 430 8.22 -7.27 7.79
CA PRO A 430 8.68 -7.16 6.41
C PRO A 430 9.86 -6.19 6.22
N ASP A 431 10.21 -5.42 7.25
CA ASP A 431 11.42 -4.61 7.25
C ASP A 431 12.66 -5.38 7.76
N SER A 432 12.46 -6.36 8.64
CA SER A 432 13.50 -7.22 9.23
C SER A 432 13.69 -8.58 8.54
N SER A 433 12.73 -8.98 7.69
CA SER A 433 12.67 -10.32 7.09
C SER A 433 12.22 -10.25 5.63
N ARG A 434 12.58 -11.27 4.87
CA ARG A 434 12.11 -11.45 3.49
C ARG A 434 10.90 -12.38 3.45
N PHE A 435 9.78 -11.86 2.97
CA PHE A 435 8.52 -12.59 2.86
C PHE A 435 8.19 -12.85 1.40
N TRP A 436 8.12 -14.13 1.03
CA TRP A 436 7.74 -14.55 -0.32
C TRP A 436 6.40 -15.27 -0.29
N PRO A 437 5.50 -15.04 -1.26
CA PRO A 437 4.42 -15.98 -1.49
C PRO A 437 5.04 -17.30 -1.94
N GLU A 438 4.56 -18.44 -1.45
CA GLU A 438 5.06 -19.76 -1.90
C GLU A 438 4.84 -19.95 -3.41
N GLU A 439 3.72 -19.42 -3.92
CA GLU A 439 3.44 -19.37 -5.35
C GLU A 439 4.47 -18.53 -6.11
N GLY A 440 5.01 -19.10 -7.18
CA GLY A 440 5.94 -18.42 -8.08
C GLY A 440 7.42 -18.54 -7.70
N VAL A 441 7.77 -18.96 -6.47
CA VAL A 441 9.18 -19.12 -6.05
C VAL A 441 9.91 -20.17 -6.89
N GLN A 442 9.32 -21.35 -7.04
CA GLN A 442 9.91 -22.42 -7.87
C GLN A 442 10.11 -21.98 -9.32
N LYS A 443 9.12 -21.26 -9.88
CA LYS A 443 9.19 -20.75 -11.25
C LYS A 443 10.31 -19.72 -11.41
N ALA A 444 10.42 -18.78 -10.47
CA ALA A 444 11.50 -17.79 -10.46
C ALA A 444 12.87 -18.47 -10.43
N MET A 445 13.04 -19.50 -9.59
CA MET A 445 14.28 -20.30 -9.53
C MET A 445 14.62 -20.97 -10.87
N GLU A 446 13.64 -21.57 -11.55
CA GLU A 446 13.81 -22.22 -12.86
C GLU A 446 14.14 -21.23 -13.97
N GLU A 447 13.57 -20.03 -13.92
CA GLU A 447 13.80 -18.94 -14.87
C GLU A 447 15.09 -18.15 -14.55
N GLY A 448 15.72 -18.40 -13.39
CA GLY A 448 16.89 -17.67 -12.93
C GLY A 448 16.60 -16.24 -12.46
N GLU A 449 15.35 -15.98 -12.09
CA GLU A 449 14.83 -14.71 -11.60
C GLU A 449 14.88 -14.64 -10.07
N THR A 450 14.84 -13.43 -9.51
CA THR A 450 14.70 -13.24 -8.07
C THR A 450 13.30 -13.64 -7.62
N PRO A 451 13.15 -14.36 -6.49
CA PRO A 451 11.82 -14.75 -5.98
C PRO A 451 10.87 -13.56 -5.80
N PRO A 452 9.55 -13.78 -5.99
CA PRO A 452 8.55 -12.75 -5.75
C PRO A 452 8.58 -12.30 -4.28
N SER A 453 8.26 -11.04 -4.02
CA SER A 453 8.34 -10.47 -2.67
C SER A 453 7.07 -9.74 -2.26
N LEU A 454 6.66 -9.97 -1.01
CA LEU A 454 5.62 -9.22 -0.32
C LEU A 454 6.20 -8.07 0.53
N ASP A 455 7.51 -7.95 0.63
CA ASP A 455 8.19 -6.89 1.37
C ASP A 455 8.51 -5.67 0.48
N LYS A 456 9.51 -4.87 0.87
CA LYS A 456 9.95 -3.66 0.14
C LYS A 456 10.78 -3.93 -1.12
N GLN A 457 11.05 -5.19 -1.48
CA GLN A 457 11.85 -5.51 -2.67
C GLN A 457 11.29 -4.89 -3.97
N PRO A 458 9.97 -4.86 -4.24
CA PRO A 458 9.44 -4.18 -5.44
C PRO A 458 9.77 -2.67 -5.48
N VAL A 459 9.83 -2.00 -4.32
CA VAL A 459 10.24 -0.59 -4.23
C VAL A 459 11.73 -0.43 -4.51
N ARG A 460 12.55 -1.40 -4.07
CA ARG A 460 13.98 -1.44 -4.41
C ARG A 460 14.17 -1.60 -5.91
N ASP A 461 13.52 -2.59 -6.52
CA ASP A 461 13.66 -2.88 -7.94
C ASP A 461 13.22 -1.70 -8.81
N ALA A 462 12.12 -1.02 -8.44
CA ALA A 462 11.69 0.21 -9.09
C ALA A 462 12.70 1.36 -8.94
N GLY A 463 13.32 1.49 -7.76
CA GLY A 463 14.39 2.46 -7.52
C GLY A 463 15.64 2.15 -8.35
N GLU A 464 16.01 0.88 -8.49
CA GLU A 464 17.12 0.44 -9.35
C GLU A 464 16.85 0.76 -10.81
N ALA A 465 15.65 0.43 -11.31
CA ALA A 465 15.23 0.71 -12.67
C ALA A 465 15.18 2.23 -12.96
N ALA A 466 14.81 3.04 -11.96
CA ALA A 466 14.86 4.50 -12.03
C ALA A 466 16.29 5.08 -11.86
N GLY A 467 17.29 4.25 -11.57
CA GLY A 467 18.68 4.68 -11.42
C GLY A 467 18.97 5.42 -10.12
N VAL A 468 18.18 5.20 -9.06
CA VAL A 468 18.34 5.86 -7.75
C VAL A 468 19.68 5.47 -7.13
N LYS A 469 20.62 6.43 -7.11
CA LYS A 469 21.97 6.26 -6.54
C LYS A 469 22.14 7.19 -5.35
N LYS A 470 21.45 6.83 -4.28
CA LYS A 470 21.43 7.56 -3.01
C LYS A 470 20.69 8.90 -2.98
N ASP A 471 19.69 9.08 -3.83
CA ASP A 471 18.88 10.29 -3.89
C ASP A 471 17.54 10.09 -3.13
N PRO A 472 17.29 10.79 -2.01
CA PRO A 472 16.03 10.70 -1.27
C PRO A 472 14.86 11.42 -1.97
N SER A 473 15.13 12.22 -3.01
CA SER A 473 14.10 12.99 -3.73
C SER A 473 13.28 12.15 -4.69
N TRP A 474 13.72 10.92 -4.99
CA TRP A 474 12.92 9.99 -5.77
C TRP A 474 11.70 9.54 -4.98
N ILE A 475 10.52 9.76 -5.58
CA ILE A 475 9.23 9.37 -5.03
C ILE A 475 8.74 8.16 -5.83
N PRO A 476 8.56 6.98 -5.20
CA PRO A 476 7.95 5.84 -5.87
C PRO A 476 6.52 6.17 -6.32
N PRO A 477 6.03 5.59 -7.44
CA PRO A 477 4.64 5.79 -7.87
C PRO A 477 3.64 5.39 -6.77
N ASP A 478 2.54 6.14 -6.64
CA ASP A 478 1.51 5.88 -5.62
C ASP A 478 0.93 4.46 -5.71
N GLU A 479 0.77 3.92 -6.93
CA GLU A 479 0.32 2.52 -7.13
C GLU A 479 1.27 1.52 -6.46
N LEU A 480 2.58 1.75 -6.54
CA LEU A 480 3.59 0.90 -5.92
C LEU A 480 3.58 1.04 -4.39
N LEU A 481 3.43 2.25 -3.86
CA LEU A 481 3.30 2.49 -2.41
C LEU A 481 2.03 1.86 -1.85
N ASN A 482 0.92 1.98 -2.56
CA ASN A 482 -0.35 1.35 -2.20
C ASN A 482 -0.21 -0.18 -2.23
N GLN A 483 0.35 -0.75 -3.31
CA GLN A 483 0.59 -2.19 -3.39
C GLN A 483 1.51 -2.69 -2.25
N THR A 484 2.53 -1.91 -1.89
CA THR A 484 3.40 -2.23 -0.76
C THR A 484 2.62 -2.24 0.56
N SER A 485 1.73 -1.26 0.78
CA SER A 485 0.85 -1.23 1.95
C SER A 485 -0.06 -2.47 2.00
N LEU A 486 -0.67 -2.84 0.87
CA LEU A 486 -1.53 -4.03 0.77
C LEU A 486 -0.75 -5.31 1.07
N ASN A 487 0.47 -5.45 0.53
CA ASN A 487 1.31 -6.62 0.78
C ASN A 487 1.68 -6.73 2.26
N TYR A 488 2.05 -5.62 2.91
CA TYR A 488 2.37 -5.61 4.34
C TYR A 488 1.17 -6.06 5.18
N GLN A 489 -0.02 -5.56 4.86
CA GLN A 489 -1.26 -5.98 5.53
C GLN A 489 -1.61 -7.45 5.27
N LYS A 490 -1.40 -7.94 4.04
CA LYS A 490 -1.59 -9.37 3.70
C LYS A 490 -0.64 -10.28 4.48
N ILE A 491 0.60 -9.86 4.72
CA ILE A 491 1.53 -10.64 5.55
C ILE A 491 0.96 -10.83 6.96
N ILE A 492 0.62 -9.75 7.67
CA ILE A 492 0.07 -9.91 9.03
C ILE A 492 -1.26 -10.68 9.01
N GLN A 493 -2.11 -10.45 8.02
CA GLN A 493 -3.37 -11.18 7.89
C GLN A 493 -3.18 -12.68 7.75
N LEU A 494 -2.25 -13.11 6.90
CA LEU A 494 -1.92 -14.51 6.71
C LEU A 494 -1.24 -15.11 7.93
N MET A 495 -0.34 -14.36 8.58
CA MET A 495 0.40 -14.84 9.75
C MET A 495 -0.47 -14.96 11.01
N ALA A 496 -1.35 -13.98 11.26
CA ALA A 496 -2.20 -13.93 12.45
C ALA A 496 -3.60 -14.53 12.23
N GLY A 497 -4.00 -14.77 10.98
CA GLY A 497 -5.36 -15.20 10.62
C GLY A 497 -6.42 -14.11 10.84
N LYS A 498 -6.01 -12.86 11.03
CA LYS A 498 -6.85 -11.70 11.33
C LYS A 498 -6.37 -10.49 10.57
N SER A 499 -7.28 -9.70 10.03
CA SER A 499 -6.97 -8.39 9.45
C SER A 499 -6.32 -7.47 10.48
N LEU A 500 -5.66 -6.43 9.98
CA LEU A 500 -5.05 -5.42 10.83
C LEU A 500 -6.07 -4.72 11.74
N GLU A 501 -7.28 -4.48 11.23
CA GLU A 501 -8.39 -3.89 11.99
C GLU A 501 -8.91 -4.81 13.10
N GLU A 502 -9.05 -6.12 12.83
CA GLU A 502 -9.43 -7.11 13.84
C GLU A 502 -8.38 -7.21 14.95
N LEU A 503 -7.09 -7.18 14.60
CA LEU A 503 -6.02 -7.17 15.59
C LEU A 503 -6.07 -5.93 16.48
N TRP A 504 -6.38 -4.77 15.91
CA TRP A 504 -6.53 -3.54 16.66
C TRP A 504 -7.74 -3.55 17.59
N THR A 505 -8.90 -3.93 17.09
CA THR A 505 -10.14 -3.93 17.87
C THR A 505 -10.12 -5.00 18.97
N GLU A 506 -9.72 -6.23 18.65
CA GLU A 506 -9.79 -7.35 19.59
C GLU A 506 -8.61 -7.43 20.55
N GLU A 507 -7.39 -7.11 20.07
CA GLU A 507 -6.16 -7.35 20.83
C GLU A 507 -5.50 -6.07 21.36
N MET A 508 -5.72 -4.94 20.68
CA MET A 508 -5.17 -3.64 21.10
C MET A 508 -6.20 -2.73 21.76
N GLY A 509 -7.49 -3.09 21.74
CA GLY A 509 -8.58 -2.41 22.45
C GLY A 509 -8.98 -1.06 21.83
N ILE A 510 -8.87 -0.97 20.50
CA ILE A 510 -9.27 0.20 19.69
C ILE A 510 -10.79 0.23 19.46
#